data_AF-A0AB39KPP0-F1
#
_entry.id   AF-A0AB39KPP0-F1
#
_cell.length_a   1.000
_cell.length_b   1.000
_cell.length_c   1.000
_cell.angle_alpha   90.00
_cell.angle_beta   90.00
_cell.angle_gamma   90.00
#
_symmetry.space_group_name_H-M   'P 1'
#
loop_
_entity.id
_entity.type
_entity.pdbx_description
1 polymer ?
#
loop_
_entity_poly.entity_id
_entity_poly.type
_entity_poly.pdbx_seq_one_letter_code
_entity_poly.pdbx_strand_id
1 'polypeptide(L)'
;MSNNPTPPDVGVITADWSKQVQSMAAKGELKANTGDKALDKKLNKKLQNPELALYKIQQTFYKFSFLLIPISIPFVALLFVWKRQFTLYDHGVFVLYSLTFIAILFLLGAAAMWAGAGLSLVSLGIMLAIPVHMFAQLKGAYSLSVFSASWRLLLLLMFCAVTLSLFLTAIVMLGLTG
;
A
#
# COMPACT_ATOMS: atom_id res chain seq x y z
N MET A 1 7.49 7.00 40.93
CA MET A 1 6.63 6.07 40.16
C MET A 1 6.85 6.34 38.69
N SER A 2 7.29 5.33 37.95
CA SER A 2 7.59 5.41 36.51
C SER A 2 6.29 5.58 35.73
N ASN A 3 6.09 6.74 35.11
CA ASN A 3 4.98 6.98 34.18
C ASN A 3 5.35 6.39 32.82
N ASN A 4 5.16 5.09 32.65
CA ASN A 4 5.27 4.46 31.34
C ASN A 4 3.97 4.72 30.57
N PRO A 5 3.97 5.40 29.42
CA PRO A 5 2.76 5.60 28.63
C PRO A 5 2.24 4.24 28.17
N THR A 6 0.98 3.94 28.49
CA THR A 6 0.30 2.76 27.95
C THR A 6 0.29 2.85 26.42
N PRO A 7 0.66 1.79 25.69
CA PRO A 7 0.64 1.83 24.23
C PRO A 7 -0.76 2.19 23.74
N PRO A 8 -0.88 3.00 22.68
CA PRO A 8 -2.17 3.43 22.15
C PRO A 8 -3.03 2.21 21.83
N ASP A 9 -4.22 2.18 22.41
CA ASP A 9 -5.15 1.06 22.33
C ASP A 9 -5.75 1.00 20.93
N VAL A 10 -5.10 0.27 20.03
CA VAL A 10 -5.40 0.22 18.58
C VAL A 10 -6.83 -0.27 18.30
N GLY A 11 -7.44 -0.99 19.25
CA GLY A 11 -8.83 -1.42 19.21
C GLY A 11 -9.85 -0.28 19.35
N VAL A 12 -9.47 0.85 19.98
CA VAL A 12 -10.34 2.02 20.11
C VAL A 12 -10.45 2.76 18.79
N ILE A 13 -9.35 2.87 18.03
CA ILE A 13 -9.34 3.53 16.72
C ILE A 13 -10.19 2.76 15.71
N THR A 14 -10.12 1.41 15.71
CA THR A 14 -10.89 0.57 14.79
C THR A 14 -12.38 0.47 15.12
N ALA A 15 -12.72 0.41 16.41
CA ALA A 15 -14.10 0.37 16.86
C ALA A 15 -14.82 1.72 16.63
N ASP A 16 -14.11 2.84 16.74
CA ASP A 16 -14.70 4.17 16.59
C ASP A 16 -15.03 4.51 15.13
N TRP A 17 -14.12 4.25 14.18
CA TRP A 17 -14.41 4.50 12.75
C TRP A 17 -15.51 3.56 12.22
N SER A 18 -15.57 2.29 12.67
CA SER A 18 -16.60 1.32 12.26
C SER A 18 -17.99 1.82 12.68
N LYS A 19 -18.11 2.28 13.93
CA LYS A 19 -19.33 2.90 14.46
C LYS A 19 -19.65 4.21 13.76
N GLN A 20 -18.64 5.03 13.45
CA GLN A 20 -18.82 6.29 12.73
C GLN A 20 -19.36 6.05 11.32
N VAL A 21 -18.79 5.10 10.57
CA VAL A 21 -19.24 4.71 9.22
C VAL A 21 -20.65 4.11 9.26
N GLN A 22 -20.95 3.24 10.23
CA GLN A 22 -22.31 2.72 10.41
C GLN A 22 -23.30 3.84 10.72
N SER A 23 -22.93 4.81 11.55
CA SER A 23 -23.79 5.95 11.89
C SER A 23 -24.04 6.87 10.68
N MET A 24 -23.03 7.09 9.83
CA MET A 24 -23.16 7.88 8.59
C MET A 24 -23.98 7.13 7.52
N ALA A 25 -23.84 5.80 7.44
CA ALA A 25 -24.67 4.96 6.60
C ALA A 25 -26.13 4.94 7.09
N ALA A 26 -26.37 4.85 8.40
CA ALA A 26 -27.70 4.88 9.00
C ALA A 26 -28.39 6.23 8.84
N LYS A 27 -27.63 7.33 8.88
CA LYS A 27 -28.12 8.69 8.59
C LYS A 27 -28.38 8.94 7.10
N GLY A 28 -28.05 7.99 6.22
CA GLY A 28 -28.25 8.12 4.78
C GLY A 28 -27.30 9.12 4.10
N GLU A 29 -26.21 9.52 4.78
CA GLU A 29 -25.21 10.47 4.27
C GLU A 29 -24.25 9.80 3.28
N LEU A 30 -24.05 8.48 3.40
CA LEU A 30 -23.28 7.68 2.44
C LEU A 30 -24.19 7.18 1.32
N LYS A 31 -24.54 8.06 0.38
CA LYS A 31 -25.13 7.64 -0.90
C LYS A 31 -24.02 7.39 -1.91
N ALA A 32 -23.72 6.11 -2.13
CA ALA A 32 -23.01 5.67 -3.32
C ALA A 32 -23.75 6.21 -4.56
N ASN A 33 -23.11 7.07 -5.34
CA ASN A 33 -23.61 7.51 -6.64
C ASN A 33 -22.55 7.14 -7.68
N THR A 34 -22.45 5.84 -7.94
CA THR A 34 -21.47 5.25 -8.85
C THR A 34 -21.98 5.25 -10.30
N GLY A 35 -23.21 5.72 -10.54
CA GLY A 35 -23.86 5.73 -11.84
C GLY A 35 -24.52 4.40 -12.26
N ASP A 36 -24.31 3.33 -11.49
CA ASP A 36 -24.94 2.01 -11.68
C ASP A 36 -25.73 1.61 -10.42
N LYS A 37 -27.06 1.49 -10.57
CA LYS A 37 -28.00 1.17 -9.49
C LYS A 37 -27.70 -0.19 -8.83
N ALA A 38 -27.10 -1.13 -9.53
CA ALA A 38 -26.72 -2.44 -8.99
C ALA A 38 -25.47 -2.34 -8.11
N LEU A 39 -24.50 -1.51 -8.50
CA LEU A 39 -23.30 -1.23 -7.70
C LEU A 39 -23.66 -0.41 -6.46
N ASP A 40 -24.52 0.60 -6.58
CA ASP A 40 -24.95 1.45 -5.46
C ASP A 40 -25.70 0.65 -4.39
N LYS A 41 -26.56 -0.31 -4.79
CA LYS A 41 -27.28 -1.17 -3.86
C LYS A 41 -26.35 -2.16 -3.14
N LYS A 42 -25.33 -2.68 -3.84
CA LYS A 42 -24.31 -3.56 -3.23
C LYS A 42 -23.39 -2.78 -2.29
N LEU A 43 -23.04 -1.54 -2.65
CA LEU A 43 -22.20 -0.66 -1.84
C LEU A 43 -22.92 -0.27 -0.54
N ASN A 44 -24.18 0.17 -0.63
CA ASN A 44 -24.98 0.52 0.54
C ASN A 44 -25.18 -0.67 1.49
N LYS A 45 -25.33 -1.90 0.97
CA LYS A 45 -25.43 -3.11 1.80
C LYS A 45 -24.10 -3.51 2.46
N LYS A 46 -22.96 -3.28 1.79
CA LYS A 46 -21.62 -3.53 2.36
C LYS A 46 -21.21 -2.44 3.36
N LEU A 47 -21.65 -1.20 3.19
CA LEU A 47 -21.42 -0.10 4.15
C LEU A 47 -22.15 -0.28 5.49
N GLN A 48 -23.24 -1.06 5.52
CA GLN A 48 -23.91 -1.44 6.77
C GLN A 48 -23.08 -2.44 7.62
N ASN A 49 -22.10 -3.12 7.02
CA ASN A 49 -21.20 -4.07 7.71
C ASN A 49 -19.74 -3.76 7.34
N PRO A 50 -19.18 -2.65 7.84
CA PRO A 50 -17.84 -2.18 7.45
C PRO A 50 -16.73 -3.17 7.83
N GLU A 51 -16.90 -3.93 8.91
CA GLU A 51 -15.94 -4.98 9.32
C GLU A 51 -15.89 -6.13 8.30
N LEU A 52 -17.05 -6.56 7.79
CA LEU A 52 -17.11 -7.60 6.76
C LEU A 52 -16.52 -7.10 5.43
N ALA A 53 -16.71 -5.82 5.12
CA ALA A 53 -16.13 -5.19 3.94
C ALA A 53 -14.60 -5.14 4.01
N LEU A 54 -14.02 -4.70 5.14
CA LEU A 54 -12.58 -4.73 5.37
C LEU A 54 -12.02 -6.15 5.31
N TYR A 55 -12.68 -7.10 5.96
CA TYR A 55 -12.28 -8.50 5.93
C TYR A 55 -12.23 -9.04 4.49
N LYS A 56 -13.26 -8.76 3.68
CA LYS A 56 -13.28 -9.14 2.25
C LYS A 56 -12.15 -8.46 1.47
N ILE A 57 -11.87 -7.19 1.71
CA ILE A 57 -10.77 -6.48 1.05
C ILE A 57 -9.42 -7.10 1.42
N GLN A 58 -9.17 -7.40 2.69
CA GLN A 58 -7.95 -8.07 3.15
C GLN A 58 -7.80 -9.46 2.52
N GLN A 59 -8.88 -10.23 2.47
CA GLN A 59 -8.88 -11.57 1.87
C GLN A 59 -8.62 -11.50 0.36
N THR A 60 -9.23 -10.55 -0.35
CA THR A 60 -8.97 -10.29 -1.77
C THR A 60 -7.54 -9.82 -1.99
N PHE A 61 -7.02 -8.94 -1.14
CA PHE A 61 -5.63 -8.48 -1.20
C PHE A 61 -4.68 -9.67 -1.14
N TYR A 62 -4.78 -10.53 -0.13
CA TYR A 62 -3.94 -11.73 -0.01
C TYR A 62 -4.02 -12.65 -1.24
N LYS A 63 -5.25 -12.91 -1.73
CA LYS A 63 -5.48 -13.79 -2.88
C LYS A 63 -4.92 -13.21 -4.18
N PHE A 64 -4.90 -11.89 -4.32
CA PHE A 64 -4.48 -11.20 -5.54
C PHE A 64 -3.16 -10.44 -5.36
N SER A 65 -2.43 -10.58 -4.26
CA SER A 65 -1.09 -9.96 -4.09
C SER A 65 -0.14 -10.36 -5.21
N PHE A 66 -0.28 -11.57 -5.74
CA PHE A 66 0.50 -12.01 -6.90
C PHE A 66 0.26 -11.17 -8.15
N LEU A 67 -0.90 -10.51 -8.28
CA LEU A 67 -1.29 -9.66 -9.41
C LEU A 67 -0.52 -8.33 -9.43
N LEU A 68 -0.01 -7.89 -8.27
CA LEU A 68 0.82 -6.70 -8.19
C LEU A 68 2.12 -6.87 -9.01
N ILE A 69 2.68 -8.08 -9.00
CA ILE A 69 3.93 -8.43 -9.70
C ILE A 69 3.80 -8.24 -11.22
N PRO A 70 2.88 -8.92 -11.95
CA PRO A 70 2.74 -8.77 -13.39
C PRO A 70 2.29 -7.37 -13.81
N ILE A 71 1.55 -6.64 -12.96
CA ILE A 71 1.21 -5.23 -13.24
C ILE A 71 2.46 -4.35 -13.14
N SER A 72 3.34 -4.58 -12.15
CA SER A 72 4.52 -3.74 -11.90
C SER A 72 5.67 -3.93 -12.92
N ILE A 73 5.88 -5.16 -13.42
CA ILE A 73 6.96 -5.51 -14.36
C ILE A 73 6.98 -4.59 -15.61
N PRO A 74 5.88 -4.35 -16.34
CA PRO A 74 5.90 -3.49 -17.51
C PRO A 74 6.27 -2.04 -17.19
N PHE A 75 5.86 -1.51 -16.02
CA PHE A 75 6.24 -0.15 -15.62
C PHE A 75 7.73 -0.02 -15.30
N VAL A 76 8.31 -1.01 -14.62
CA VAL A 76 9.76 -1.02 -14.38
C VAL A 76 10.53 -1.24 -15.69
N ALA A 77 10.04 -2.12 -16.58
CA ALA A 77 10.64 -2.33 -17.89
C ALA A 77 10.62 -1.04 -18.74
N LEU A 78 9.55 -0.23 -18.66
CA LEU A 78 9.45 1.05 -19.36
C LEU A 78 10.55 2.03 -18.95
N LEU A 79 10.98 1.98 -17.69
CA LEU A 79 12.08 2.80 -17.16
C LEU A 79 13.44 2.44 -17.78
N PHE A 80 13.59 1.19 -18.25
CA PHE A 80 14.80 0.67 -18.87
C PHE A 80 14.63 0.33 -20.36
N VAL A 81 13.56 0.78 -21.01
CA VAL A 81 13.25 0.42 -22.41
C VAL A 81 14.39 0.80 -23.38
N TRP A 82 15.20 1.79 -23.02
CA TRP A 82 16.36 2.26 -23.78
C TRP A 82 17.66 1.46 -23.51
N LYS A 83 17.70 0.68 -22.43
CA LYS A 83 18.84 -0.16 -22.02
C LYS A 83 18.44 -1.63 -22.11
N ARG A 84 18.48 -2.21 -23.32
CA ARG A 84 18.11 -3.62 -23.66
C ARG A 84 18.95 -4.72 -22.98
N GLN A 85 19.70 -4.38 -21.95
CA GLN A 85 20.60 -5.29 -21.23
C GLN A 85 19.93 -5.98 -20.03
N PHE A 86 18.74 -5.53 -19.62
CA PHE A 86 17.99 -6.09 -18.48
C PHE A 86 16.81 -6.93 -18.96
N THR A 87 16.62 -8.07 -18.32
CA THR A 87 15.52 -8.99 -18.63
C THR A 87 14.26 -8.65 -17.82
N LEU A 88 13.09 -9.08 -18.29
CA LEU A 88 11.84 -8.94 -17.52
C LEU A 88 11.91 -9.67 -16.17
N TYR A 89 12.73 -10.73 -16.08
CA TYR A 89 13.00 -11.44 -14.84
C TYR A 89 13.70 -10.56 -13.80
N ASP A 90 14.74 -9.81 -14.20
CA ASP A 90 15.48 -8.92 -13.32
C ASP A 90 14.57 -7.83 -12.73
N HIS A 91 13.63 -7.31 -13.53
CA HIS A 91 12.63 -6.36 -13.08
C HIS A 91 11.65 -6.97 -12.07
N GLY A 92 11.22 -8.22 -12.27
CA GLY A 92 10.37 -8.93 -11.31
C GLY A 92 11.07 -9.16 -9.97
N VAL A 93 12.34 -9.60 -10.00
CA VAL A 93 13.16 -9.78 -8.79
C VAL A 93 13.35 -8.45 -8.05
N PHE A 94 13.58 -7.36 -8.79
CA PHE A 94 13.67 -6.01 -8.23
C PHE A 94 12.38 -5.61 -7.48
N VAL A 95 11.20 -5.83 -8.07
CA VAL A 95 9.92 -5.48 -7.41
C VAL A 95 9.69 -6.34 -6.18
N LEU A 96 9.95 -7.65 -6.26
CA LEU A 96 9.81 -8.56 -5.13
C LEU A 96 10.71 -8.15 -3.94
N TYR A 97 11.96 -7.78 -4.22
CA TYR A 97 12.89 -7.31 -3.19
C TYR A 97 12.41 -6.01 -2.53
N SER A 98 11.84 -5.09 -3.31
CA SER A 98 11.26 -3.87 -2.77
C SER A 98 10.05 -4.16 -1.88
N LEU A 99 9.15 -5.07 -2.30
CA LEU A 99 7.97 -5.46 -1.54
C LEU A 99 8.33 -6.07 -0.18
N THR A 100 9.31 -6.97 -0.15
CA THR A 100 9.75 -7.60 1.10
C THR A 100 10.41 -6.59 2.04
N PHE A 101 11.23 -5.66 1.51
CA PHE A 101 11.80 -4.59 2.32
C PHE A 101 10.72 -3.71 2.97
N ILE A 102 9.72 -3.29 2.20
CA ILE A 102 8.62 -2.48 2.74
C ILE A 102 7.84 -3.26 3.80
N ALA A 103 7.52 -4.54 3.55
CA ALA A 103 6.84 -5.38 4.54
C ALA A 103 7.62 -5.49 5.85
N ILE A 104 8.94 -5.72 5.79
CA ILE A 104 9.81 -5.78 6.96
C ILE A 104 9.91 -4.40 7.64
N LEU A 105 10.02 -3.32 6.87
CA LEU A 105 10.09 -1.96 7.40
C LEU A 105 8.84 -1.61 8.20
N PHE A 106 7.65 -1.93 7.70
CA PHE A 106 6.39 -1.72 8.42
C PHE A 106 6.28 -2.63 9.64
N LEU A 107 6.73 -3.88 9.55
CA LEU A 107 6.79 -4.80 10.69
C LEU A 107 7.70 -4.27 11.80
N LEU A 108 8.89 -3.79 11.45
CA LEU A 108 9.84 -3.17 12.38
C LEU A 108 9.29 -1.86 12.96
N GLY A 109 8.60 -1.05 12.16
CA GLY A 109 7.91 0.16 12.63
C GLY A 109 6.83 -0.16 13.66
N ALA A 110 6.00 -1.18 13.40
CA ALA A 110 5.00 -1.65 14.35
C ALA A 110 5.65 -2.20 15.64
N ALA A 111 6.72 -2.97 15.52
CA ALA A 111 7.48 -3.47 16.67
C ALA A 111 8.10 -2.33 17.49
N ALA A 112 8.63 -1.29 16.84
CA ALA A 112 9.17 -0.11 17.51
C ALA A 112 8.08 0.68 18.25
N MET A 113 6.91 0.88 17.64
CA MET A 113 5.75 1.47 18.31
C MET A 113 5.34 0.67 19.55
N TRP A 114 5.34 -0.66 19.43
CA TRP A 114 5.01 -1.55 20.55
C TRP A 114 6.04 -1.48 21.68
N ALA A 115 7.31 -1.23 21.36
CA ALA A 115 8.39 -0.99 22.32
C ALA A 115 8.38 0.43 22.93
N GLY A 116 7.38 1.27 22.61
CA GLY A 116 7.22 2.61 23.16
C GLY A 116 7.85 3.74 22.34
N ALA A 117 8.30 3.47 21.10
CA ALA A 117 8.76 4.53 20.21
C ALA A 117 7.59 5.47 19.85
N GLY A 118 7.87 6.78 19.81
CA GLY A 118 6.87 7.77 19.42
C GLY A 118 6.51 7.68 17.93
N LEU A 119 5.23 7.94 17.60
CA LEU A 119 4.71 7.92 16.24
C LEU A 119 5.51 8.82 15.28
N SER A 120 5.95 9.99 15.74
CA SER A 120 6.77 10.93 14.97
C SER A 120 8.12 10.34 14.56
N LEU A 121 8.77 9.60 15.46
CA LEU A 121 10.07 9.00 15.21
C LEU A 121 9.94 7.84 14.20
N VAL A 122 8.93 6.98 14.39
CA VAL A 122 8.69 5.84 13.50
C VAL A 122 8.27 6.31 12.10
N SER A 123 7.36 7.28 12.01
CA SER A 123 6.92 7.82 10.72
C SER A 123 8.05 8.52 9.96
N LEU A 124 8.89 9.30 10.65
CA LEU A 124 10.07 9.94 10.04
C LEU A 124 11.09 8.90 9.58
N GLY A 125 11.33 7.84 10.38
CA GLY A 125 12.19 6.73 10.01
C GLY A 125 11.73 6.02 8.73
N ILE A 126 10.43 5.69 8.64
CA ILE A 126 9.84 5.07 7.45
C ILE A 126 9.94 6.01 6.24
N MET A 127 9.59 7.30 6.42
CA MET A 127 9.60 8.29 5.35
C MET A 127 10.99 8.47 4.72
N LEU A 128 12.06 8.37 5.53
CA LEU A 128 13.44 8.45 5.03
C LEU A 128 13.95 7.10 4.51
N ALA A 129 13.58 5.99 5.14
CA ALA A 129 14.05 4.66 4.74
C ALA A 129 13.58 4.27 3.34
N ILE A 130 12.34 4.61 2.95
CA ILE A 130 11.78 4.27 1.63
C ILE A 130 12.60 4.86 0.47
N PRO A 131 12.82 6.18 0.37
CA PRO A 131 13.59 6.76 -0.74
C PRO A 131 15.07 6.36 -0.70
N VAL A 132 15.66 6.23 0.50
CA VAL A 132 17.06 5.78 0.64
C VAL A 132 17.22 4.35 0.10
N HIS A 133 16.33 3.44 0.48
CA HIS A 133 16.33 2.08 -0.02
C HIS A 133 16.12 2.03 -1.53
N MET A 134 15.15 2.78 -2.07
CA MET A 134 14.92 2.84 -3.52
C MET A 134 16.12 3.35 -4.30
N PHE A 135 16.80 4.39 -3.80
CA PHE A 135 18.01 4.90 -4.44
C PHE A 135 19.15 3.86 -4.40
N ALA A 136 19.39 3.25 -3.24
CA ALA A 136 20.42 2.21 -3.08
C ALA A 136 20.14 0.98 -3.95
N GLN A 137 18.88 0.54 -4.00
CA GLN A 137 18.45 -0.61 -4.78
C GLN A 137 18.56 -0.34 -6.29
N LEU A 138 18.11 0.82 -6.78
CA LEU A 138 18.26 1.20 -8.19
C LEU A 138 19.73 1.31 -8.61
N LYS A 139 20.55 1.96 -7.78
CA LYS A 139 21.98 2.14 -8.07
C LYS A 139 22.72 0.80 -8.05
N GLY A 140 22.44 -0.05 -7.06
CA GLY A 140 23.09 -1.35 -6.90
C GLY A 140 22.67 -2.38 -7.94
N ALA A 141 21.36 -2.55 -8.16
CA ALA A 141 20.84 -3.57 -9.07
C ALA A 141 21.20 -3.32 -10.54
N TYR A 142 21.30 -2.05 -10.94
CA TYR A 142 21.53 -1.67 -12.34
C TYR A 142 22.90 -1.03 -12.59
N SER A 143 23.78 -1.02 -11.58
CA SER A 143 25.13 -0.42 -11.62
C SER A 143 25.16 0.99 -12.27
N LEU A 144 24.22 1.84 -11.86
CA LEU A 144 24.00 3.16 -12.46
C LEU A 144 24.91 4.24 -11.85
N SER A 145 25.25 5.26 -12.64
CA SER A 145 25.86 6.48 -12.11
C SER A 145 24.86 7.24 -11.22
N VAL A 146 25.36 7.97 -10.21
CA VAL A 146 24.53 8.72 -9.25
C VAL A 146 23.54 9.64 -9.95
N PHE A 147 23.99 10.36 -10.97
CA PHE A 147 23.13 11.24 -11.77
C PHE A 147 22.04 10.46 -12.52
N SER A 148 22.39 9.32 -13.13
CA SER A 148 21.42 8.48 -13.82
C SER A 148 20.44 7.79 -12.88
N ALA A 149 20.83 7.50 -11.64
CA ALA A 149 19.98 6.89 -10.64
C ALA A 149 18.94 7.88 -10.11
N SER A 150 19.30 9.15 -9.92
CA SER A 150 18.39 10.16 -9.33
C SER A 150 17.18 10.49 -10.21
N TRP A 151 17.34 10.71 -11.51
CA TRP A 151 16.18 11.00 -12.37
C TRP A 151 15.29 9.76 -12.57
N ARG A 152 15.90 8.57 -12.62
CA ARG A 152 15.19 7.29 -12.67
C ARG A 152 14.43 7.00 -11.39
N LEU A 153 14.97 7.40 -10.23
CA LEU A 153 14.27 7.29 -8.95
C LEU A 153 12.95 8.08 -8.97
N LEU A 154 12.96 9.30 -9.51
CA LEU A 154 11.74 10.11 -9.62
C LEU A 154 10.68 9.44 -10.51
N LEU A 155 11.09 8.90 -11.66
CA LEU A 155 10.19 8.15 -12.54
C LEU A 155 9.70 6.84 -11.90
N LEU A 156 10.57 6.13 -11.19
CA LEU A 156 10.21 4.91 -10.47
C LEU A 156 9.16 5.21 -9.39
N LEU A 157 9.31 6.30 -8.64
CA LEU A 157 8.33 6.70 -7.62
C LEU A 157 6.96 6.99 -8.25
N MET A 158 6.93 7.68 -9.40
CA MET A 158 5.68 7.93 -10.14
C MET A 158 5.04 6.62 -10.62
N PHE A 159 5.82 5.71 -11.22
CA PHE A 159 5.32 4.41 -11.67
C PHE A 159 4.88 3.51 -10.52
N CYS A 160 5.57 3.56 -9.39
CA CYS A 160 5.16 2.86 -8.17
C CYS A 160 3.81 3.39 -7.67
N ALA A 161 3.61 4.71 -7.64
CA ALA A 161 2.34 5.31 -7.28
C ALA A 161 1.22 4.88 -8.23
N VAL A 162 1.43 4.94 -9.55
CA VAL A 162 0.44 4.50 -10.55
C VAL A 162 0.12 3.01 -10.41
N THR A 163 1.14 2.16 -10.29
CA THR A 163 0.98 0.69 -10.12
C THR A 163 0.18 0.38 -8.85
N LEU A 164 0.50 1.04 -7.75
CA LEU A 164 -0.19 0.88 -6.48
C LEU A 164 -1.65 1.34 -6.59
N SER A 165 -1.91 2.49 -7.22
CA SER A 165 -3.28 2.96 -7.46
C SER A 165 -4.08 1.98 -8.31
N LEU A 166 -3.53 1.49 -9.43
CA LEU A 166 -4.19 0.49 -10.28
C LEU A 166 -4.49 -0.80 -9.52
N PHE A 167 -3.53 -1.28 -8.72
CA PHE A 167 -3.71 -2.46 -7.90
C PHE A 167 -4.79 -2.26 -6.84
N LEU A 168 -4.78 -1.14 -6.11
CA LEU A 168 -5.82 -0.84 -5.12
C LEU A 168 -7.20 -0.71 -5.76
N THR A 169 -7.33 -0.04 -6.91
CA THR A 169 -8.58 0.03 -7.66
C THR A 169 -9.05 -1.37 -8.08
N ALA A 170 -8.15 -2.24 -8.55
CA ALA A 170 -8.48 -3.62 -8.89
C ALA A 170 -8.95 -4.42 -7.67
N ILE A 171 -8.28 -4.31 -6.53
CA ILE A 171 -8.66 -4.98 -5.27
C ILE A 171 -10.02 -4.48 -4.77
N VAL A 172 -10.27 -3.17 -4.82
CA VAL A 172 -11.57 -2.60 -4.44
C VAL A 172 -12.65 -3.15 -5.37
N MET A 173 -12.46 -3.06 -6.69
CA MET A 173 -13.43 -3.60 -7.66
C MET A 173 -13.70 -5.09 -7.43
N LEU A 174 -12.68 -5.93 -7.30
CA LEU A 174 -12.83 -7.38 -7.07
C LEU A 174 -13.43 -7.70 -5.70
N GLY A 175 -13.01 -7.01 -4.63
CA GLY A 175 -13.52 -7.21 -3.27
C GLY A 175 -14.95 -6.71 -3.07
N LEU A 176 -15.38 -5.73 -3.86
CA LEU A 176 -16.75 -5.22 -3.84
C LEU A 176 -17.68 -6.05 -4.74
N THR A 177 -17.19 -6.54 -5.87
CA THR A 177 -17.98 -7.36 -6.80
C THR A 177 -18.10 -8.83 -6.39
N GLY A 178 -17.13 -9.36 -5.62
CA GLY A 178 -17.17 -10.69 -4.99
C GLY A 178 -17.78 -10.76 -3.57
#